data_AF-A0A085NCD1-F1
#
_entry.id   AF-A0A085NCD1-F1
#
_cell.length_a   1.000
_cell.length_b   1.000
_cell.length_c   1.000
_cell.angle_alpha   90.00
_cell.angle_beta   90.00
_cell.angle_gamma   90.00
#
_symmetry.space_group_name_H-M   'P 1'
#
loop_
_entity.id
_entity.type
_entity.pdbx_description
1 polymer ?
#
loop_
_entity_poly.entity_id
_entity_poly.type
_entity_poly.pdbx_seq_one_letter_code
_entity_poly.pdbx_strand_id
1 'polypeptide(L)'
;MEESCLEELPYVEERIPVHGVPKSGRKWKTKQKMATKHTAVRSSWKKKVSVRDATAKVKEMERRISEERAKLIEQKKKQLKEREERKLANERKAEVVQVIKNTAKLKRMKKKQLRMIRKADTNEVKTTDKVT
;
A
#
# COMPACT_ATOMS: atom_id res chain seq x y z
N MET A 1 0.52 32.86 42.90
CA MET A 1 1.43 33.97 42.61
C MET A 1 2.75 33.38 42.16
N GLU A 2 2.82 32.99 40.89
CA GLU A 2 4.09 32.72 40.22
C GLU A 2 3.96 33.35 38.84
N GLU A 3 4.22 34.65 38.81
CA GLU A 3 4.37 35.39 37.56
C GLU A 3 5.59 34.82 36.86
N SER A 4 5.34 34.18 35.72
CA SER A 4 6.36 33.72 34.81
C SER A 4 7.25 34.90 34.42
N CYS A 5 8.50 34.86 34.84
CA CYS A 5 9.56 35.73 34.34
C CYS A 5 9.77 35.41 32.86
N LEU A 6 9.00 36.07 31.99
CA LEU A 6 9.38 36.20 30.59
C LEU A 6 10.60 37.11 30.58
N GLU A 7 11.76 36.49 30.60
CA GLU A 7 13.03 37.15 30.37
C GLU A 7 13.00 37.71 28.95
N GLU A 8 12.74 39.02 28.84
CA GLU A 8 12.81 39.76 27.59
C GLU A 8 14.25 39.68 27.08
N LEU A 9 14.48 38.75 26.15
CA LEU A 9 15.75 38.70 25.45
C LEU A 9 15.98 40.04 24.74
N PRO A 10 17.16 40.67 24.89
CA PRO A 10 17.43 41.94 24.25
C PRO A 10 17.31 41.76 22.74
N TYR A 11 16.33 42.44 22.14
CA TYR A 11 16.20 42.53 20.70
C TYR A 11 17.43 43.26 20.16
N VAL A 12 18.42 42.49 19.71
CA VAL A 12 19.58 43.03 19.01
C VAL A 12 19.09 43.44 17.63
N GLU A 13 18.70 44.71 17.53
CA GLU A 13 18.30 45.33 16.29
C GLU A 13 19.55 45.42 15.39
N GLU A 14 19.79 44.36 14.61
CA GLU A 14 20.83 44.38 13.58
C GLU A 14 20.54 45.57 12.67
N ARG A 15 21.37 46.62 12.76
CA ARG A 15 21.31 47.77 11.86
C ARG A 15 21.66 47.30 10.45
N ILE A 16 20.66 46.82 9.72
CA ILE A 16 20.78 46.57 8.29
C ILE A 16 21.14 47.93 7.67
N PRO A 17 22.25 48.05 6.93
CA PRO A 17 22.58 49.30 6.26
C PRO A 17 21.44 49.64 5.28
N VAL A 18 20.65 50.65 5.63
CA VAL A 18 19.52 51.12 4.82
C VAL A 18 20.08 51.76 3.56
N HIS A 19 20.00 51.05 2.44
CA HIS A 19 20.29 51.65 1.14
C HIS A 19 19.15 52.60 0.78
N GLY A 20 19.49 53.82 0.34
CA GLY A 20 18.51 54.81 -0.07
C GLY A 20 17.66 54.33 -1.26
N VAL A 21 16.42 54.79 -1.32
CA VAL A 21 15.52 54.53 -2.46
C VAL A 21 16.03 55.31 -3.68
N PRO A 22 16.18 54.67 -4.87
CA PRO A 22 16.58 55.38 -6.07
C PRO A 22 15.52 56.41 -6.46
N LYS A 23 15.96 57.57 -6.97
CA LYS A 23 15.09 58.72 -7.28
C LYS A 23 13.95 58.42 -8.26
N SER A 24 14.09 57.39 -9.10
CA SER A 24 13.06 56.94 -10.05
C SER A 24 12.06 55.93 -9.48
N GLY A 25 12.22 55.49 -8.22
CA GLY A 25 11.42 54.42 -7.59
C GLY A 25 11.62 53.02 -8.20
N ARG A 26 12.30 52.92 -9.34
CA ARG A 26 12.49 51.67 -10.08
C ARG A 26 13.86 51.07 -9.77
N LYS A 27 13.86 49.87 -9.19
CA LYS A 27 15.08 49.08 -8.92
C LYS A 27 15.70 48.57 -10.23
N TRP A 28 16.61 49.35 -10.81
CA TRP A 28 17.25 49.00 -12.09
C TRP A 28 18.13 47.74 -12.03
N LYS A 29 18.76 47.44 -10.88
CA LYS A 29 19.58 46.24 -10.64
C LYS A 29 19.50 45.82 -9.16
N THR A 30 19.19 44.56 -8.86
CA THR A 30 19.35 43.99 -7.50
C THR A 30 20.79 43.50 -7.34
N LYS A 31 21.45 43.80 -6.20
CA LYS A 31 22.76 43.19 -5.91
C LYS A 31 22.56 41.69 -5.75
N GLN A 32 23.07 40.89 -6.69
CA GLN A 32 23.14 39.44 -6.49
C GLN A 32 24.20 39.16 -5.42
N LYS A 33 23.82 38.46 -4.34
CA LYS A 33 24.78 37.99 -3.35
C LYS A 33 25.72 37.01 -4.05
N MET A 34 27.03 37.25 -3.96
CA MET A 34 28.01 36.28 -4.45
C MET A 34 27.86 34.99 -3.64
N ALA A 35 27.87 33.84 -4.32
CA ALA A 35 27.84 32.55 -3.64
C ALA A 35 29.09 32.42 -2.76
N THR A 36 28.91 32.39 -1.44
CA THR A 36 30.00 32.11 -0.51
C THR A 36 30.47 30.67 -0.71
N LYS A 37 31.77 30.48 -0.91
CA LYS A 37 32.37 29.14 -0.98
C LYS A 37 32.26 28.49 0.40
N HIS A 38 31.22 27.69 0.61
CA HIS A 38 31.09 26.90 1.82
C HIS A 38 32.16 25.80 1.81
N THR A 39 32.99 25.77 2.85
CA THR A 39 33.88 24.63 3.07
C THR A 39 33.03 23.42 3.49
N ALA A 40 33.39 22.24 3.00
CA ALA A 40 32.70 21.02 3.42
C ALA A 40 32.87 20.84 4.93
N VAL A 41 31.76 20.82 5.67
CA VAL A 41 31.77 20.60 7.13
C VAL A 41 32.27 19.19 7.39
N ARG A 42 33.54 19.06 7.72
CA ARG A 42 34.14 17.77 8.09
C ARG A 42 33.68 17.43 9.51
N SER A 43 32.80 16.44 9.61
CA SER A 43 32.45 15.84 10.90
C SER A 43 33.58 14.96 11.43
N SER A 44 33.73 14.90 12.75
CA SER A 44 34.66 13.98 13.41
C SER A 44 34.24 12.52 13.17
N TRP A 45 35.20 11.59 13.21
CA TRP A 45 34.93 10.16 13.01
C TRP A 45 33.88 9.62 13.99
N LYS A 46 33.98 10.02 15.27
CA LYS A 46 33.02 9.65 16.33
C LYS A 46 31.57 10.01 15.94
N LYS A 47 31.36 11.20 15.38
CA LYS A 47 30.04 11.64 14.90
C LYS A 47 29.55 10.84 13.69
N LYS A 48 30.44 10.41 12.81
CA LYS A 48 30.08 9.55 11.67
C LYS A 48 29.67 8.15 12.13
N VAL A 49 30.38 7.58 13.10
CA VAL A 49 30.05 6.28 13.68
C VAL A 49 28.69 6.34 14.38
N SER A 50 28.45 7.34 15.23
CA SER A 50 27.15 7.48 15.92
C SER A 50 25.96 7.61 14.97
N VAL A 51 26.12 8.34 13.86
CA VAL A 51 25.07 8.47 12.83
C VAL A 51 24.85 7.13 12.10
N ARG A 52 25.92 6.39 11.80
CA ARG A 52 25.81 5.05 11.18
C ARG A 52 25.06 4.09 12.11
N ASP A 53 25.40 4.07 13.39
CA ASP A 53 24.73 3.19 14.35
C ASP A 53 23.25 3.56 14.52
N ALA A 54 22.92 4.85 14.60
CA ALA A 54 21.54 5.32 14.67
C ALA A 54 20.74 4.94 13.42
N THR A 55 21.32 5.15 12.23
CA THR A 55 20.66 4.80 10.96
C THR A 55 20.51 3.30 10.77
N ALA A 56 21.47 2.49 11.22
CA ALA A 56 21.37 1.04 11.21
C ALA A 56 20.20 0.55 12.08
N LYS A 57 20.05 1.09 13.30
CA LYS A 57 18.93 0.77 14.21
C LYS A 57 17.58 1.14 13.60
N VAL A 58 17.46 2.32 13.00
CA VAL A 58 16.21 2.75 12.33
C VAL A 58 15.85 1.81 11.18
N LYS A 59 16.81 1.46 10.33
CA LYS A 59 16.59 0.53 9.21
C LYS A 59 16.18 -0.86 9.67
N GLU A 60 16.73 -1.34 10.78
CA GLU A 60 16.33 -2.62 11.36
C GLU A 60 14.87 -2.58 11.83
N MET A 61 14.45 -1.51 12.50
CA MET A 61 13.05 -1.32 12.91
C MET A 61 12.11 -1.23 11.70
N GLU A 62 12.49 -0.48 10.66
CA GLU A 62 11.72 -0.39 9.41
C GLU A 62 11.54 -1.75 8.73
N ARG A 63 12.61 -2.56 8.67
CA ARG A 63 12.56 -3.92 8.12
C ARG A 63 11.59 -4.80 8.90
N ARG A 64 11.67 -4.80 10.24
CA ARG A 64 10.75 -5.56 11.10
C ARG A 64 9.29 -5.19 10.85
N ILE A 65 8.97 -3.89 10.79
CA ILE A 65 7.61 -3.40 10.51
C ILE A 65 7.13 -3.83 9.12
N SER A 66 8.01 -3.75 8.11
CA SER A 66 7.69 -4.15 6.75
C SER A 66 7.40 -5.66 6.65
N GLU A 67 8.23 -6.48 7.29
CA GLU A 67 8.06 -7.93 7.34
C GLU A 67 6.77 -8.34 8.06
N GLU A 68 6.44 -7.71 9.18
CA GLU A 68 5.17 -7.95 9.88
C GLU A 68 3.96 -7.62 9.00
N ARG A 69 3.99 -6.47 8.31
CA ARG A 69 2.93 -6.09 7.36
C ARG A 69 2.80 -7.10 6.22
N ALA A 70 3.92 -7.55 5.65
CA ALA A 70 3.93 -8.55 4.59
C ALA A 70 3.33 -9.88 5.06
N LYS A 71 3.71 -10.36 6.25
CA LYS A 71 3.15 -11.58 6.86
C LYS A 71 1.64 -11.48 7.06
N LEU A 72 1.15 -10.34 7.57
CA LEU A 72 -0.29 -10.12 7.75
C LEU A 72 -1.06 -10.13 6.42
N ILE A 73 -0.51 -9.51 5.37
CA ILE A 73 -1.12 -9.51 4.04
C ILE A 73 -1.15 -10.92 3.46
N GLU A 74 -0.06 -11.67 3.59
CA GLU A 74 0.01 -13.05 3.11
C GLU A 74 -0.99 -13.97 3.83
N GLN A 75 -1.11 -13.84 5.15
CA GLN A 75 -2.11 -14.57 5.94
C GLN A 75 -3.54 -14.27 5.47
N LYS A 76 -3.88 -12.98 5.28
CA LYS A 76 -5.20 -12.59 4.74
C LYS A 76 -5.43 -13.18 3.34
N LYS A 77 -4.43 -13.15 2.46
CA LYS A 77 -4.52 -13.76 1.12
C LYS A 77 -4.77 -15.27 1.21
N LYS A 78 -4.08 -15.99 2.11
CA LYS A 78 -4.29 -17.43 2.34
C LYS A 78 -5.72 -17.71 2.82
N GLN A 79 -6.21 -16.94 3.81
CA GLN A 79 -7.58 -17.06 4.32
C GLN A 79 -8.65 -16.79 3.25
N LEU A 80 -8.42 -15.80 2.38
CA LEU A 80 -9.33 -15.51 1.27
C LEU A 80 -9.38 -16.67 0.27
N LYS A 81 -8.23 -17.20 -0.13
CA LYS A 81 -8.15 -18.37 -1.02
C LYS A 81 -8.87 -19.58 -0.42
N GLU A 82 -8.60 -19.90 0.84
CA GLU A 82 -9.28 -21.00 1.54
C GLU A 82 -10.80 -20.79 1.61
N ARG A 83 -11.25 -19.55 1.85
CA ARG A 83 -12.68 -19.21 1.86
C ARG A 83 -13.31 -19.37 0.48
N GLU A 84 -12.62 -18.97 -0.59
CA GLU A 84 -13.06 -19.13 -1.98
C GLU A 84 -13.14 -20.61 -2.35
N GLU A 85 -12.12 -21.40 -2.03
CA GLU A 85 -12.12 -22.85 -2.24
C GLU A 85 -13.27 -23.53 -1.49
N ARG A 86 -13.51 -23.14 -0.24
CA ARG A 86 -14.64 -23.65 0.55
C ARG A 86 -15.98 -23.24 -0.05
N LYS A 87 -16.12 -22.03 -0.56
CA LYS A 87 -17.33 -21.58 -1.27
C LYS A 87 -17.55 -22.41 -2.52
N LEU A 88 -16.52 -22.58 -3.37
CA LEU A 88 -16.62 -23.39 -4.58
C LEU A 88 -16.97 -24.85 -4.27
N ALA A 89 -16.37 -25.44 -3.22
CA ALA A 89 -16.70 -26.78 -2.78
C ALA A 89 -18.14 -26.87 -2.25
N ASN A 90 -18.61 -25.85 -1.52
CA ASN A 90 -19.99 -25.78 -1.03
C ASN A 90 -20.98 -25.56 -2.18
N GLU A 91 -20.64 -24.77 -3.19
CA GLU A 91 -21.44 -24.57 -4.40
C GLU A 91 -21.57 -25.90 -5.16
N ARG A 92 -20.46 -26.62 -5.39
CA ARG A 92 -20.48 -27.96 -5.98
C ARG A 92 -21.30 -28.96 -5.17
N LYS A 93 -21.21 -28.90 -3.83
CA LYS A 93 -22.01 -29.76 -2.93
C LYS A 93 -23.48 -29.36 -2.89
N ALA A 94 -23.79 -28.07 -2.95
CA ALA A 94 -25.15 -27.53 -2.97
C ALA A 94 -25.83 -27.74 -4.31
N GLU A 95 -25.04 -27.91 -5.38
CA GLU A 95 -25.44 -28.48 -6.66
C GLU A 95 -25.73 -29.99 -6.51
N VAL A 96 -26.62 -30.34 -5.58
CA VAL A 96 -27.15 -31.71 -5.43
C VAL A 96 -28.08 -31.96 -6.62
N VAL A 97 -27.51 -32.49 -7.70
CA VAL A 97 -28.26 -32.84 -8.90
C VAL A 97 -28.84 -34.24 -8.78
N GLN A 98 -30.06 -34.43 -9.28
CA GLN A 98 -30.62 -35.77 -9.46
C GLN A 98 -30.23 -36.29 -10.83
N VAL A 99 -29.33 -37.27 -10.89
CA VAL A 99 -28.94 -37.92 -12.14
C VAL A 99 -30.11 -38.74 -12.69
N ILE A 100 -30.71 -38.29 -13.80
CA ILE A 100 -31.82 -38.98 -14.45
C ILE A 100 -31.27 -40.07 -15.37
N LYS A 101 -31.15 -41.29 -14.85
CA LYS A 101 -30.64 -42.45 -15.62
C LYS A 101 -31.60 -42.92 -16.72
N ASN A 102 -32.92 -42.77 -16.54
CA ASN A 102 -33.94 -43.24 -17.48
C ASN A 102 -34.65 -42.07 -18.17
N THR A 103 -34.45 -41.94 -19.48
CA THR A 103 -35.01 -40.87 -20.31
C THR A 103 -36.53 -40.95 -20.50
N ALA A 104 -37.14 -42.13 -20.33
CA ALA A 104 -38.58 -42.29 -20.36
C ALA A 104 -39.28 -41.53 -19.23
N LYS A 105 -38.60 -41.28 -18.10
CA LYS A 105 -39.16 -40.46 -17.00
C LYS A 105 -39.43 -39.02 -17.46
N LEU A 106 -38.51 -38.40 -18.18
CA LEU A 106 -38.69 -37.03 -18.70
C LEU A 106 -39.87 -36.96 -19.69
N LYS A 107 -40.02 -37.97 -20.54
CA LYS A 107 -41.11 -38.04 -21.52
C LYS A 107 -42.48 -38.22 -20.88
N ARG A 108 -42.55 -38.80 -19.68
CA ARG A 108 -43.80 -39.01 -18.91
C ARG A 108 -44.17 -37.82 -18.02
N MET A 109 -43.28 -36.86 -17.80
CA MET A 109 -43.53 -35.72 -16.92
C MET A 109 -44.42 -34.66 -17.55
N LYS A 110 -45.16 -33.93 -16.69
CA LYS A 110 -46.03 -32.83 -17.12
C LYS A 110 -45.18 -31.65 -17.62
N LYS A 111 -45.65 -30.98 -18.66
CA LYS A 111 -44.97 -29.83 -19.30
C LYS A 111 -44.60 -28.69 -18.31
N LYS A 112 -45.38 -28.49 -17.25
CA LYS A 112 -45.07 -27.52 -16.17
C LYS A 112 -43.84 -27.92 -15.35
N GLN A 113 -43.67 -29.20 -15.05
CA GLN A 113 -42.51 -29.69 -14.29
C GLN A 113 -41.23 -29.64 -15.14
N LEU A 114 -41.32 -29.97 -16.44
CA LEU A 114 -40.19 -29.85 -17.38
C LEU A 114 -39.65 -28.42 -17.48
N ARG A 115 -40.51 -27.40 -17.34
CA ARG A 115 -40.10 -25.98 -17.31
C ARG A 115 -39.32 -25.58 -16.05
N MET A 116 -39.45 -26.33 -14.96
CA MET A 116 -38.76 -26.04 -13.70
C MET A 116 -37.39 -26.73 -13.58
N ILE A 117 -37.10 -27.72 -14.45
CA ILE A 117 -35.85 -28.46 -14.43
C ILE A 117 -34.74 -27.58 -15.04
N ARG A 118 -33.64 -27.38 -14.31
CA ARG A 118 -32.38 -26.85 -14.84
C ARG A 118 -31.48 -28.04 -15.22
N LYS A 119 -30.79 -27.94 -16.35
CA LYS A 119 -29.86 -28.98 -16.82
C LYS A 119 -28.46 -28.67 -16.30
N ALA A 120 -27.77 -29.70 -15.84
CA ALA A 120 -26.36 -29.65 -15.46
C ALA A 120 -25.63 -30.80 -16.17
N ASP A 121 -24.48 -30.51 -16.77
CA ASP A 121 -23.66 -31.51 -17.46
C ASP A 121 -22.82 -32.26 -16.42
N THR A 122 -23.24 -33.48 -16.09
CA THR A 122 -22.52 -34.39 -15.19
C THR A 122 -21.80 -35.52 -15.93
N ASN A 123 -21.83 -35.50 -17.26
CA ASN A 123 -21.19 -36.52 -18.06
C ASN A 123 -19.68 -36.27 -18.12
N GLU A 124 -18.90 -37.26 -17.72
CA GLU A 124 -17.43 -37.26 -17.84
C GLU A 124 -17.05 -37.25 -19.33
N VAL A 125 -16.50 -36.14 -19.82
CA VAL A 125 -15.94 -36.06 -21.16
C VAL A 125 -14.58 -36.75 -21.13
N LYS A 126 -14.50 -37.97 -21.67
CA LYS A 126 -13.23 -38.65 -21.89
C LYS A 126 -12.45 -37.90 -22.96
N THR A 127 -11.48 -37.09 -22.58
CA THR A 127 -10.53 -36.48 -23.51
C THR A 127 -9.60 -37.59 -24.01
N THR A 128 -9.84 -38.07 -25.23
CA THR A 128 -8.86 -38.92 -25.91
C THR A 128 -7.73 -38.02 -26.37
N ASP A 129 -6.60 -38.08 -25.67
CA ASP A 129 -5.39 -37.41 -26.13
C ASP A 129 -4.98 -38.05 -27.45
N LYS A 130 -5.17 -37.30 -28.55
CA LYS A 130 -4.62 -37.67 -29.84
C LYS A 130 -3.10 -37.59 -29.73
N VAL A 131 -2.47 -38.74 -29.55
CA VAL A 131 -1.03 -38.92 -29.63
C VAL A 131 -0.59 -38.45 -31.02
N THR A 132 0.22 -37.39 -31.06
CA THR A 132 1.02 -36.96 -32.22
C THR A 132 2.46 -36.92 -31.78
#